data_AF-A0A4U3A3I1-F1
#
_entry.id   AF-A0A4U3A3I1-F1
#
_cell.length_a   1.000
_cell.length_b   1.000
_cell.length_c   1.000
_cell.angle_alpha   90.00
_cell.angle_beta   90.00
_cell.angle_gamma   90.00
#
_symmetry.space_group_name_H-M   'P 1'
#
loop_
_entity.id
_entity.type
_entity.pdbx_description
1 polymer ?
#
loop_
_entity_poly.entity_id
_entity_poly.type
_entity_poly.pdbx_seq_one_letter_code
_entity_poly.pdbx_strand_id
1 'polypeptide(L)'
;ITYMTALQNVLTAMEITGVKVKNKTVRALELLEKVGLTEAEAKRNVLQLSGGQQQRVAIARALSCNVDLLIADEPTGNLDEETTMDIIELFQELAHKE
;
A
#
# COMPACT_ATOMS: atom_id res chain seq x y z
N ILE A 1 -2.09 -8.57 -13.99
CA ILE A 1 -2.30 -7.64 -12.85
C ILE A 1 -2.31 -6.16 -13.30
N THR A 2 -1.92 -5.84 -14.55
CA THR A 2 -1.87 -4.48 -15.12
C THR A 2 -3.23 -3.79 -15.34
N TYR A 3 -4.34 -4.49 -15.15
CA TYR A 3 -5.69 -3.93 -15.28
C TYR A 3 -6.32 -3.54 -13.93
N MET A 4 -5.68 -3.90 -12.81
CA MET A 4 -6.28 -3.69 -11.49
C MET A 4 -6.16 -2.24 -11.03
N THR A 5 -7.17 -1.80 -10.31
CA THR A 5 -7.07 -0.57 -9.50
C THR A 5 -6.18 -0.79 -8.29
N ALA A 6 -5.71 0.28 -7.66
CA ALA A 6 -4.97 0.19 -6.40
C ALA A 6 -5.75 -0.58 -5.33
N LEU A 7 -7.05 -0.29 -5.19
CA LEU A 7 -7.95 -1.01 -4.30
C LEU A 7 -8.02 -2.51 -4.61
N GLN A 8 -8.20 -2.87 -5.88
CA GLN A 8 -8.23 -4.28 -6.30
C GLN A 8 -6.90 -4.97 -6.04
N ASN A 9 -5.78 -4.28 -6.20
CA ASN A 9 -4.45 -4.82 -5.95
C ASN A 9 -4.28 -5.25 -4.49
N VAL A 10 -4.70 -4.39 -3.55
CA VAL A 10 -4.66 -4.67 -2.11
C VAL A 10 -5.66 -5.77 -1.74
N LEU A 11 -6.90 -5.68 -2.22
CA LEU A 11 -7.94 -6.68 -1.97
C LEU A 11 -7.51 -8.09 -2.41
N THR A 12 -6.91 -8.19 -3.59
CA THR A 12 -6.42 -9.47 -4.13
C THR A 12 -5.38 -10.09 -3.19
N ALA A 13 -4.48 -9.28 -2.62
CA ALA A 13 -3.49 -9.79 -1.66
C ALA A 13 -4.13 -10.31 -0.37
N MET A 14 -5.14 -9.61 0.16
CA MET A 14 -5.92 -10.06 1.32
C MET A 14 -6.75 -11.32 1.05
N GLU A 15 -7.14 -11.56 -0.20
CA GLU A 15 -7.81 -12.79 -0.62
C GLU A 15 -6.84 -13.96 -0.69
N ILE A 16 -5.69 -13.76 -1.33
CA ILE A 16 -4.64 -14.78 -1.46
C ILE A 16 -4.13 -15.24 -0.10
N THR A 17 -3.91 -14.30 0.83
CA THR A 17 -3.37 -14.59 2.17
C THR A 17 -4.43 -15.07 3.17
N GLY A 18 -5.71 -15.00 2.81
CA GLY A 18 -6.80 -15.49 3.67
C GLY A 18 -7.05 -14.65 4.94
N VAL A 19 -6.61 -13.38 4.96
CA VAL A 19 -6.77 -12.49 6.12
C VAL A 19 -8.25 -12.34 6.51
N LYS A 20 -8.55 -12.60 7.78
CA LYS A 20 -9.90 -12.55 8.35
C LYS A 20 -10.20 -11.17 8.93
N VAL A 21 -10.71 -10.29 8.08
CA VAL A 21 -11.25 -8.99 8.50
C VAL A 21 -12.74 -8.91 8.14
N LYS A 22 -13.53 -8.19 8.96
CA LYS A 22 -14.98 -8.05 8.75
C LYS A 22 -15.33 -7.45 7.40
N ASN A 23 -14.57 -6.44 6.95
CA ASN A 23 -14.78 -5.78 5.67
C ASN A 23 -13.41 -5.49 5.02
N LYS A 24 -13.03 -6.32 4.05
CA LYS A 24 -11.75 -6.18 3.33
C LYS A 24 -11.64 -4.87 2.56
N THR A 25 -12.74 -4.40 1.98
CA THR A 25 -12.76 -3.15 1.19
C THR A 25 -12.48 -1.94 2.06
N VAL A 26 -13.14 -1.85 3.22
CA VAL A 26 -12.89 -0.76 4.18
C VAL A 26 -11.44 -0.80 4.66
N ARG A 27 -10.94 -1.98 5.04
CA ARG A 27 -9.55 -2.12 5.47
C ARG A 27 -8.56 -1.75 4.37
N ALA A 28 -8.82 -2.14 3.12
CA ALA A 28 -7.96 -1.81 2.00
C ALA A 28 -7.93 -0.29 1.73
N LEU A 29 -9.07 0.38 1.84
CA LEU A 29 -9.15 1.85 1.72
C LEU A 29 -8.40 2.55 2.86
N GLU A 30 -8.58 2.11 4.11
CA GLU A 30 -7.83 2.64 5.26
C GLU A 30 -6.32 2.50 5.06
N LEU A 31 -5.86 1.35 4.57
CA LEU A 31 -4.43 1.12 4.31
C LEU A 31 -3.90 2.00 3.18
N LEU A 32 -4.68 2.19 2.12
CA LEU A 32 -4.32 3.07 1.01
C LEU A 32 -4.28 4.54 1.46
N GLU A 33 -5.21 4.96 2.31
CA GLU A 33 -5.22 6.30 2.91
C GLU A 33 -4.03 6.50 3.86
N LYS A 34 -3.70 5.51 4.69
CA LYS A 34 -2.52 5.56 5.58
C LYS A 34 -1.21 5.78 4.82
N VAL A 35 -1.10 5.28 3.59
CA VAL A 35 0.09 5.50 2.73
C VAL A 35 -0.02 6.74 1.84
N GLY A 36 -1.05 7.57 2.05
CA GLY A 36 -1.26 8.85 1.37
C GLY A 36 -1.91 8.76 0.00
N LEU A 37 -2.65 7.68 -0.31
CA LEU A 37 -3.52 7.64 -1.49
C LEU A 37 -4.96 8.03 -1.12
N THR A 38 -5.50 8.98 -1.87
CA THR A 38 -6.92 9.36 -1.78
C THR A 38 -7.84 8.23 -2.28
N GLU A 39 -9.12 8.27 -1.89
CA GLU A 39 -10.11 7.30 -2.40
C GLU A 39 -10.23 7.35 -3.93
N ALA A 40 -10.08 8.53 -4.54
CA ALA A 40 -10.09 8.67 -5.99
C ALA A 40 -8.92 7.92 -6.63
N GLU A 41 -7.72 8.01 -6.06
CA GLU A 41 -6.53 7.30 -6.52
C GLU A 41 -6.61 5.80 -6.26
N ALA A 42 -7.20 5.39 -5.13
CA ALA A 42 -7.48 3.99 -4.82
C ALA A 42 -8.33 3.32 -5.91
N LYS A 43 -9.24 4.07 -6.53
CA LYS A 43 -10.11 3.59 -7.62
C LYS A 43 -9.50 3.72 -9.02
N ARG A 44 -8.33 4.36 -9.17
CA ARG A 44 -7.61 4.43 -10.45
C ARG A 44 -6.85 3.16 -10.73
N ASN A 45 -6.66 2.85 -12.02
CA ASN A 45 -5.78 1.77 -12.44
C ASN A 45 -4.34 2.07 -11.99
N VAL A 46 -3.63 1.05 -11.49
CA VAL A 46 -2.25 1.21 -10.98
C VAL A 46 -1.32 1.80 -12.04
N LEU A 47 -1.48 1.47 -13.32
CA LEU A 47 -0.68 2.02 -14.42
C LEU A 47 -0.93 3.51 -14.69
N GLN A 48 -2.02 4.08 -14.15
CA GLN A 48 -2.34 5.50 -14.27
C GLN A 48 -1.84 6.31 -13.07
N LEU A 49 -1.20 5.67 -12.08
CA LEU A 49 -0.61 6.31 -10.91
C LEU A 49 0.85 6.70 -11.19
N SER A 50 1.35 7.72 -10.49
CA SER A 50 2.79 8.07 -10.53
C SER A 50 3.64 6.93 -9.99
N GLY A 51 4.95 6.91 -10.29
CA GLY A 51 5.87 5.90 -9.76
C GLY A 51 5.82 5.81 -8.22
N GLY A 52 5.81 6.96 -7.54
CA GLY A 52 5.69 7.00 -6.08
C GLY A 52 4.34 6.51 -5.55
N GLN A 53 3.25 6.81 -6.25
CA GLN A 53 1.94 6.26 -5.90
C GLN A 53 1.87 4.74 -6.09
N GLN A 54 2.47 4.19 -7.15
CA GLN A 54 2.56 2.75 -7.38
C GLN A 54 3.36 2.06 -6.26
N GLN A 55 4.42 2.71 -5.77
CA GLN A 55 5.21 2.21 -4.66
C GLN A 55 4.43 2.21 -3.35
N ARG A 56 3.71 3.29 -3.04
CA ARG A 56 2.79 3.37 -1.89
C ARG A 56 1.70 2.28 -1.96
N VAL A 57 1.16 1.97 -3.14
CA VAL A 57 0.24 0.83 -3.34
C VAL A 57 0.90 -0.51 -3.00
N ALA A 58 2.16 -0.72 -3.40
CA ALA A 58 2.90 -1.94 -3.08
C ALA A 58 3.11 -2.11 -1.56
N ILE A 59 3.35 -1.00 -0.85
CA ILE A 59 3.47 -0.99 0.61
C ILE A 59 2.12 -1.33 1.25
N ALA A 60 1.03 -0.65 0.88
CA ALA A 60 -0.31 -0.96 1.39
C ALA A 60 -0.71 -2.42 1.15
N ARG A 61 -0.35 -2.98 -0.01
CA ARG A 61 -0.55 -4.40 -0.33
C ARG A 61 0.20 -5.30 0.65
N ALA A 62 1.47 -5.03 0.92
CA ALA A 62 2.27 -5.83 1.84
C ALA A 62 1.68 -5.78 3.26
N LEU A 63 1.29 -4.60 3.73
CA LEU A 63 0.68 -4.41 5.06
C LEU A 63 -0.69 -5.07 5.21
N SER A 64 -1.46 -5.16 4.11
CA SER A 64 -2.77 -5.81 4.12
C SER A 64 -2.73 -7.30 4.46
N CYS A 65 -1.56 -7.92 4.35
CA CYS A 65 -1.34 -9.34 4.58
C CYS A 65 -1.14 -9.71 6.05
N ASN A 66 -1.12 -8.75 6.99
CA ASN A 66 -0.89 -8.97 8.43
C ASN A 66 0.36 -9.84 8.68
N VAL A 67 1.50 -9.37 8.17
CA VAL A 67 2.79 -10.08 8.22
C VAL A 67 3.60 -9.69 9.44
N ASP A 68 4.31 -10.65 10.04
CA ASP A 68 5.24 -10.40 11.15
C ASP A 68 6.59 -9.80 10.68
N LEU A 69 6.89 -9.92 9.38
CA LEU A 69 8.14 -9.46 8.78
C LEU A 69 7.87 -8.84 7.40
N LEU A 70 8.29 -7.59 7.24
CA LEU A 70 8.31 -6.90 5.96
C LEU A 70 9.75 -6.75 5.49
N ILE A 71 10.07 -7.30 4.32
CA ILE A 71 11.35 -7.10 3.65
C ILE A 71 11.12 -6.09 2.52
N ALA A 72 11.90 -5.00 2.56
CA ALA A 72 11.84 -3.93 1.59
C ALA A 72 13.17 -3.86 0.83
N ASP A 73 13.15 -4.17 -0.47
CA ASP A 73 14.30 -4.05 -1.35
C ASP A 73 14.21 -2.74 -2.13
N GLU A 74 15.15 -1.83 -1.88
CA GLU A 74 15.18 -0.45 -2.41
C GLU A 74 13.82 0.29 -2.39
N PRO A 75 13.15 0.42 -1.22
CA PRO A 75 11.79 0.98 -1.14
C PRO A 75 11.69 2.49 -1.42
N THR A 76 12.80 3.14 -1.77
CA THR A 76 12.87 4.58 -2.06
C THR A 76 13.56 4.89 -3.39
N GLY A 77 14.02 3.87 -4.14
CA GLY A 77 14.93 4.05 -5.28
C GLY A 77 14.40 4.88 -6.46
N ASN A 78 13.08 5.07 -6.56
CA ASN A 78 12.41 5.82 -7.65
C ASN A 78 11.59 7.02 -7.14
N LEU A 79 11.86 7.52 -5.94
CA LEU A 79 11.09 8.58 -5.30
C LEU A 79 11.89 9.90 -5.28
N ASP A 80 11.17 11.02 -5.34
CA ASP A 80 11.72 12.32 -4.95
C ASP A 80 12.01 12.37 -3.44
N GLU A 81 12.74 13.40 -3.02
CA GLU A 81 13.20 13.55 -1.62
C GLU A 81 12.04 13.67 -0.63
N GLU A 82 10.99 14.41 -0.99
CA GLU A 82 9.79 14.59 -0.16
C GLU A 82 9.05 13.25 0.01
N THR A 83 8.76 12.57 -1.09
CA THR A 83 8.09 11.27 -1.06
C THR A 83 8.93 10.18 -0.37
N THR A 84 10.26 10.28 -0.42
CA THR A 84 11.16 9.38 0.33
C THR A 84 10.97 9.54 1.83
N MET A 85 10.90 10.78 2.32
CA MET A 85 10.70 11.05 3.75
C MET A 85 9.35 10.49 4.23
N ASP A 86 8.28 10.70 3.46
CA ASP A 86 6.94 10.14 3.78
C ASP A 86 6.99 8.62 3.97
N ILE A 87 7.67 7.90 3.06
CA ILE A 87 7.77 6.43 3.12
C ILE A 87 8.60 5.97 4.33
N ILE A 88 9.68 6.67 4.64
CA ILE A 88 10.53 6.34 5.79
C ILE A 88 9.76 6.58 7.10
N GLU A 89 9.05 7.70 7.21
CA GLU A 89 8.20 7.98 8.37
C GLU A 89 7.12 6.92 8.54
N LEU A 90 6.42 6.56 7.45
CA LEU A 90 5.46 5.47 7.45
C LEU A 90 6.06 4.15 7.98
N PHE A 91 7.25 3.75 7.53
CA PHE A 91 7.89 2.54 8.04
C PHE A 91 8.26 2.64 9.51
N GLN A 92 8.72 3.80 9.98
CA GLN A 92 9.00 4.02 11.40
C GLN A 92 7.73 3.92 12.25
N GLU A 93 6.62 4.48 11.77
CA GLU A 93 5.33 4.35 12.46
C GLU A 93 4.89 2.89 12.54
N LEU A 94 4.97 2.15 11.44
CA LEU A 94 4.60 0.74 11.39
C LEU A 94 5.48 -0.15 12.27
N ALA A 95 6.77 0.16 12.38
CA ALA A 95 7.71 -0.62 13.19
C ALA A 95 7.64 -0.33 14.70
N HIS A 96 7.06 0.80 15.10
CA HIS A 96 7.08 1.26 16.50
C HIS A 96 5.70 1.45 17.14
N LYS A 97 4.63 1.59 16.36
CA LYS A 97 3.26 1.84 16.86
C LYS A 97 2.29 0.67 16.68
N GLU A 98 2.61 -0.32 15.85
CA GLU A 98 1.88 -1.59 15.71
C GLU A 98 2.73 -2.75 16.26
#